data_AF-A0A6B2CU88-F1
#
_entry.id   AF-A0A6B2CU88-F1
#
_cell.length_a   1.000
_cell.length_b   1.000
_cell.length_c   1.000
_cell.angle_alpha   90.00
_cell.angle_beta   90.00
_cell.angle_gamma   90.00
#
_symmetry.space_group_name_H-M   'P 1'
#
loop_
_entity.id
_entity.type
_entity.pdbx_description
1 polymer ?
#
loop_
_entity_poly.entity_id
_entity_poly.type
_entity_poly.pdbx_seq_one_letter_code
_entity_poly.pdbx_strand_id
1 'polypeptide(L)'
;MLLAAGFVPSLVSLSALKSRALRRGVWFRVGPAARALIDAAILYLKRGGRIKSPALAEALRKAAEEVLRLAAPIRVLAKAVGYAVARQLGVEVDEERAVALGLQWLNTPRRWRAATP
;
A
#
# COMPACT_ATOMS: atom_id res chain seq x y z
N MET A 1 6.28 1.72 -1.43
CA MET A 1 5.83 3.13 -1.42
C MET A 1 4.74 3.45 -2.43
N LEU A 2 4.60 2.73 -3.56
CA LEU A 2 3.69 3.13 -4.65
C LEU A 2 2.20 3.15 -4.29
N LEU A 3 1.71 2.23 -3.45
CA LEU A 3 0.26 2.13 -3.16
C LEU A 3 -0.27 3.27 -2.30
N ALA A 4 0.59 3.93 -1.53
CA ALA A 4 0.23 5.04 -0.66
C ALA A 4 0.69 6.41 -1.22
N ALA A 5 1.15 6.46 -2.48
CA ALA A 5 1.47 7.73 -3.13
C ALA A 5 0.20 8.60 -3.19
N GLY A 6 0.24 9.77 -2.54
CA GLY A 6 -0.94 10.65 -2.38
C GLY A 6 -1.84 10.33 -1.18
N PHE A 7 -1.51 9.33 -0.36
CA PHE A 7 -2.22 9.08 0.89
C PHE A 7 -1.94 10.20 1.91
N VAL A 8 -2.99 10.94 2.26
CA VAL A 8 -2.98 11.93 3.33
C VAL A 8 -3.62 11.28 4.56
N PRO A 9 -2.90 11.14 5.69
CA PRO A 9 -3.47 10.58 6.92
C PRO A 9 -4.50 11.54 7.53
N SER A 10 -5.77 11.30 7.22
CA SER A 10 -6.92 12.07 7.71
C SER A 10 -7.93 11.10 8.32
N LEU A 11 -8.89 11.63 9.07
CA LEU A 11 -9.91 10.79 9.70
C LEU A 11 -10.67 9.97 8.66
N VAL A 12 -11.01 10.59 7.53
CA VAL A 12 -11.74 9.96 6.43
C VAL A 12 -10.89 8.87 5.78
N SER A 13 -9.64 9.17 5.42
CA SER A 13 -8.80 8.22 4.69
C SER A 13 -8.43 7.01 5.55
N LEU A 14 -8.10 7.22 6.83
CA LEU A 14 -7.79 6.13 7.77
C LEU A 14 -9.02 5.27 8.09
N SER A 15 -10.19 5.89 8.29
CA SER A 15 -11.44 5.15 8.53
C SER A 15 -11.86 4.32 7.32
N ALA A 16 -11.74 4.89 6.11
CA ALA A 16 -12.04 4.18 4.86
C ALA A 16 -11.05 3.01 4.64
N LEU A 17 -9.78 3.22 4.92
CA LEU A 17 -8.74 2.19 4.85
C LEU A 17 -9.05 1.02 5.80
N LYS A 18 -9.31 1.30 7.08
CA LYS A 18 -9.70 0.29 8.08
C LYS A 18 -10.95 -0.46 7.64
N SER A 19 -11.99 0.25 7.21
CA SER A 19 -13.24 -0.35 6.76
C SER A 19 -13.04 -1.29 5.56
N ARG A 20 -12.22 -0.88 4.59
CA ARG A 20 -11.87 -1.73 3.43
C ARG A 20 -11.12 -2.99 3.88
N ALA A 21 -10.14 -2.85 4.77
CA ALA A 21 -9.36 -3.97 5.29
C ALA A 21 -10.22 -4.99 6.06
N LEU A 22 -11.20 -4.50 6.84
CA LEU A 22 -12.19 -5.34 7.52
C LEU A 22 -13.08 -6.08 6.53
N ARG A 23 -13.65 -5.39 5.54
CA ARG A 23 -14.48 -6.02 4.50
C ARG A 23 -13.74 -7.08 3.68
N ARG A 24 -12.43 -6.93 3.51
CA ARG A 24 -11.57 -7.90 2.81
C ARG A 24 -11.03 -9.01 3.72
N GLY A 25 -11.37 -9.02 5.01
CA GLY A 25 -10.87 -10.02 5.97
C GLY A 25 -9.34 -10.01 6.12
N VAL A 26 -8.69 -8.87 5.90
CA VAL A 26 -7.23 -8.72 6.00
C VAL A 26 -6.80 -7.95 7.23
N TRP A 27 -7.74 -7.26 7.92
CA TRP A 27 -7.39 -6.40 9.04
C TRP A 27 -6.54 -7.11 10.09
N PHE A 28 -6.90 -8.33 10.50
CA PHE A 28 -6.15 -9.09 11.51
C PHE A 28 -4.83 -9.69 11.02
N ARG A 29 -4.58 -9.67 9.70
CA ARG A 29 -3.30 -10.10 9.09
C ARG A 29 -2.27 -8.97 9.01
N VAL A 30 -2.69 -7.73 9.23
CA VAL A 30 -1.80 -6.56 9.32
C VAL A 30 -1.00 -6.61 10.62
N GLY A 31 0.25 -6.20 10.58
CA GLY A 31 1.15 -6.11 11.73
C GLY A 31 0.52 -5.42 12.93
N PRO A 32 0.68 -5.95 14.17
CA PRO A 32 0.07 -5.37 15.37
C PRO A 32 0.37 -3.88 15.57
N ALA A 33 1.62 -3.45 15.32
CA ALA A 33 2.02 -2.06 15.45
C ALA A 33 1.32 -1.13 14.45
N ALA A 34 1.19 -1.54 13.18
CA ALA A 34 0.49 -0.77 12.16
C ALA A 34 -1.00 -0.61 12.47
N ARG A 35 -1.65 -1.69 12.95
CA ARG A 35 -3.05 -1.64 13.41
C ARG A 35 -3.23 -0.68 14.57
N ALA A 36 -2.41 -0.82 15.61
CA ALA A 36 -2.47 0.02 16.80
C ALA A 36 -2.25 1.50 16.45
N LEU A 37 -1.28 1.80 15.58
CA LEU A 37 -1.01 3.17 15.12
C LEU A 37 -2.21 3.77 14.38
N ILE A 38 -2.83 3.01 13.46
CA ILE A 38 -4.02 3.48 12.72
C ILE A 38 -5.20 3.71 13.68
N ASP A 39 -5.45 2.77 14.60
CA ASP A 39 -6.57 2.88 15.56
C ASP A 39 -6.38 4.07 16.51
N ALA A 40 -5.17 4.25 17.03
CA ALA A 40 -4.82 5.40 17.87
C ALA A 40 -4.95 6.72 17.10
N ALA A 41 -4.50 6.78 15.84
CA ALA A 41 -4.63 7.97 15.01
C ALA A 41 -6.10 8.30 14.70
N ILE A 42 -6.94 7.30 14.39
CA ILE A 42 -8.39 7.50 14.22
C ILE A 42 -9.00 8.08 15.49
N LEU A 43 -8.69 7.52 16.66
CA LEU A 43 -9.20 8.01 17.94
C LEU A 43 -8.75 9.46 18.21
N TYR A 44 -7.48 9.77 17.99
CA TYR A 44 -6.91 11.12 18.15
C TYR A 44 -7.60 12.14 17.25
N LEU A 45 -7.79 11.81 15.97
CA LEU A 45 -8.45 12.69 15.00
C LEU A 45 -9.95 12.87 15.28
N LYS A 46 -10.64 11.82 15.75
CA LYS A 46 -12.05 11.91 16.20
C LYS A 46 -12.23 12.89 17.36
N ARG A 47 -11.22 13.06 18.21
CA ARG A 47 -11.21 14.03 19.31
C ARG A 47 -10.82 15.46 18.89
N GLY A 48 -10.73 15.73 17.58
CA GLY A 48 -10.34 17.03 17.04
C GLY A 48 -8.82 17.24 16.93
N GLY A 49 -8.02 16.19 17.15
CA GLY A 49 -6.57 16.23 16.99
C GLY A 49 -6.15 16.55 15.55
N ARG A 50 -4.94 17.10 15.40
CA ARG A 50 -4.33 17.41 14.09
C ARG A 50 -2.92 16.85 14.01
N ILE A 51 -2.65 16.06 12.99
CA ILE A 51 -1.31 15.51 12.76
C ILE A 51 -0.43 16.60 12.17
N LYS A 52 0.46 17.18 12.98
CA LYS A 52 1.48 18.15 12.55
C LYS A 52 2.86 17.53 12.35
N SER A 53 3.13 16.42 13.02
CA SER A 53 4.44 15.77 12.96
C SER A 53 4.63 15.07 11.60
N PRO A 54 5.67 15.45 10.82
CA PRO A 54 5.95 14.80 9.54
C PRO A 54 6.37 13.33 9.73
N ALA A 55 7.10 13.03 10.80
CA ALA A 55 7.49 11.66 11.13
C ALA A 55 6.27 10.76 11.42
N LEU A 56 5.27 11.29 12.13
CA LEU A 56 4.02 10.56 12.39
C LEU A 56 3.23 10.36 11.09
N ALA A 57 3.16 11.37 10.24
CA ALA A 57 2.48 11.26 8.95
C ALA A 57 3.13 10.17 8.07
N GLU A 58 4.46 10.10 8.06
CA GLU A 58 5.20 9.07 7.32
C GLU A 58 5.01 7.67 7.91
N ALA A 59 5.02 7.54 9.24
CA ALA A 59 4.70 6.26 9.91
C ALA A 59 3.28 5.77 9.55
N LEU A 60 2.30 6.68 9.51
CA LEU A 60 0.94 6.38 9.08
C LEU A 60 0.85 5.99 7.61
N ARG A 61 1.65 6.62 6.73
CA ARG A 61 1.73 6.21 5.31
C ARG A 61 2.30 4.81 5.15
N LYS A 62 3.35 4.46 5.89
CA LYS A 62 3.93 3.11 5.89
C LYS A 62 2.94 2.07 6.40
N ALA A 63 2.24 2.36 7.51
CA ALA A 63 1.17 1.50 8.02
C ALA A 63 0.02 1.36 7.00
N ALA A 64 -0.37 2.45 6.34
CA ALA A 64 -1.40 2.43 5.31
C ALA A 64 -0.99 1.58 4.10
N GLU A 65 0.27 1.65 3.68
CA GLU A 65 0.80 0.84 2.60
C GLU A 65 0.72 -0.66 2.93
N GLU A 66 1.04 -1.05 4.15
CA GLU A 66 0.93 -2.45 4.58
C GLU A 66 -0.51 -2.96 4.46
N VAL A 67 -1.47 -2.17 4.95
CA VAL A 67 -2.90 -2.50 4.84
C VAL A 67 -3.33 -2.57 3.37
N LEU A 68 -2.94 -1.59 2.55
CA LEU A 68 -3.28 -1.56 1.13
C LEU A 68 -2.69 -2.75 0.38
N ARG A 69 -1.47 -3.17 0.70
CA ARG A 69 -0.83 -4.33 0.07
C ARG A 69 -1.64 -5.61 0.29
N LEU A 70 -2.21 -5.77 1.48
CA LEU A 70 -3.05 -6.92 1.80
C LEU A 70 -4.48 -6.78 1.25
N ALA A 71 -5.02 -5.56 1.23
CA ALA A 71 -6.40 -5.30 0.84
C ALA A 71 -6.61 -5.10 -0.68
N ALA A 72 -5.55 -4.78 -1.42
CA ALA A 72 -5.63 -4.46 -2.84
C ALA A 72 -5.93 -5.71 -3.69
N PRO A 73 -6.80 -5.62 -4.70
CA PRO A 73 -6.93 -6.65 -5.71
C PRO A 73 -5.58 -6.91 -6.38
N ILE A 74 -5.25 -8.17 -6.63
CA ILE A 74 -3.95 -8.56 -7.20
C ILE A 74 -3.66 -7.86 -8.54
N ARG A 75 -4.69 -7.60 -9.35
CA ARG A 75 -4.57 -6.87 -10.61
C ARG A 75 -4.06 -5.43 -10.42
N VAL A 76 -4.49 -4.74 -9.36
CA VAL A 76 -4.03 -3.38 -9.05
C VAL A 76 -2.57 -3.40 -8.58
N LEU A 77 -2.23 -4.38 -7.74
CA LEU A 77 -0.84 -4.60 -7.31
C LEU A 77 0.06 -4.88 -8.51
N ALA A 78 -0.37 -5.79 -9.39
CA ALA A 78 0.34 -6.16 -10.59
C ALA A 78 0.53 -4.96 -11.51
N LYS A 79 -0.53 -4.20 -11.83
CA LYS A 79 -0.42 -2.98 -12.65
C LYS A 79 0.64 -2.02 -12.11
N ALA A 80 0.59 -1.72 -10.81
CA ALA A 80 1.53 -0.80 -10.17
C ALA A 80 2.98 -1.31 -10.19
N VAL A 81 3.18 -2.61 -9.92
CA VAL A 81 4.49 -3.26 -9.98
C VAL A 81 5.02 -3.26 -11.42
N GLY A 82 4.19 -3.61 -12.40
CA GLY A 82 4.59 -3.67 -13.79
C GLY A 82 5.02 -2.32 -14.34
N TYR A 83 4.30 -1.23 -14.05
CA TYR A 83 4.77 0.11 -14.44
C TYR A 83 6.09 0.48 -13.77
N ALA A 84 6.31 0.06 -12.52
CA ALA A 84 7.57 0.33 -11.83
C ALA A 84 8.74 -0.44 -12.46
N VAL A 85 8.54 -1.73 -12.80
CA VAL A 85 9.53 -2.56 -13.49
C VAL A 85 9.81 -2.03 -14.89
N ALA A 86 8.77 -1.69 -15.66
CA ALA A 86 8.91 -1.12 -17.00
C ALA A 86 9.69 0.19 -16.98
N ARG A 87 9.44 1.07 -16.00
CA ARG A 87 10.21 2.30 -15.81
C ARG A 87 11.68 2.03 -15.46
N GLN A 88 11.99 1.01 -14.66
CA GLN A 88 13.38 0.63 -14.36
C GLN A 88 14.11 0.11 -15.60
N LEU A 89 13.40 -0.65 -16.44
CA LEU A 89 13.90 -1.18 -17.70
C LEU A 89 13.94 -0.16 -18.84
N GLY A 90 13.37 1.04 -18.66
CA GLY A 90 13.26 2.05 -19.71
C GLY A 90 12.32 1.67 -20.87
N VAL A 91 11.33 0.79 -20.62
CA VAL A 91 10.40 0.28 -21.64
C VAL A 91 9.03 0.94 -21.46
N GLU A 92 8.44 1.42 -22.56
CA GLU A 92 7.05 1.84 -22.58
C GLU A 92 6.11 0.63 -22.64
N VAL A 93 5.12 0.60 -21.76
CA VAL A 93 4.16 -0.49 -21.66
C VAL A 93 2.73 0.04 -21.60
N ASP A 94 1.84 -0.60 -22.34
CA ASP A 94 0.40 -0.43 -22.17
C ASP A 94 -0.08 -1.05 -20.83
N GLU A 95 -1.35 -0.83 -20.48
CA GLU A 95 -1.90 -1.33 -19.22
C GLU A 95 -1.90 -2.85 -19.11
N GLU A 96 -2.18 -3.56 -20.20
CA GLU A 96 -2.25 -5.03 -20.19
C GLU A 96 -0.87 -5.64 -19.97
N ARG A 97 0.14 -5.12 -20.67
CA ARG A 97 1.55 -5.50 -20.50
C ARG A 97 2.06 -5.14 -19.11
N ALA A 98 1.67 -4.00 -18.55
CA ALA A 98 2.00 -3.65 -17.18
C ALA A 98 1.40 -4.66 -16.18
N VAL A 99 0.13 -5.05 -16.34
CA VAL A 99 -0.47 -6.08 -15.49
C VAL A 99 0.26 -7.42 -15.63
N ALA A 100 0.55 -7.87 -16.85
CA ALA A 100 1.25 -9.13 -17.10
C ALA A 100 2.65 -9.15 -16.47
N LEU A 101 3.45 -8.09 -16.71
CA LEU A 101 4.79 -7.93 -16.14
C LEU A 101 4.76 -7.91 -14.61
N GLY A 102 3.79 -7.22 -14.04
CA GLY A 102 3.60 -7.18 -12.59
C GLY A 102 3.19 -8.52 -11.99
N LEU A 103 2.31 -9.28 -12.66
CA LEU A 103 1.94 -10.64 -12.23
C LEU A 103 3.15 -11.58 -12.28
N GLN A 104 3.93 -11.52 -13.37
CA GLN A 104 5.17 -12.27 -13.50
C GLN A 104 6.12 -11.95 -12.35
N TRP A 105 6.40 -10.67 -12.11
CA TRP A 105 7.30 -10.24 -11.03
C TRP A 105 6.81 -10.64 -9.63
N LEU A 106 5.51 -10.50 -9.35
CA LEU A 106 4.91 -10.90 -8.08
C LEU A 106 5.04 -12.40 -7.82
N ASN A 107 4.91 -13.21 -8.87
CA ASN A 107 5.07 -14.67 -8.80
C ASN A 107 6.54 -15.11 -8.81
N THR A 108 7.48 -14.28 -9.28
CA THR A 108 8.91 -14.59 -9.25
C THR A 108 9.41 -14.73 -7.81
N PRO A 109 9.95 -15.90 -7.41
CA PRO A 109 10.51 -16.09 -6.07
C PRO A 109 11.66 -15.11 -5.80
N ARG A 110 11.80 -14.66 -4.55
CA ARG A 110 12.79 -13.63 -4.17
C ARG A 110 14.22 -13.91 -4.64
N ARG A 111 14.66 -15.17 -4.59
CA ARG A 111 16.00 -15.60 -5.03
C ARG A 111 16.30 -15.32 -6.51
N TRP A 112 15.27 -15.17 -7.34
CA TRP A 112 15.41 -14.98 -8.79
C TRP A 112 15.17 -13.54 -9.25
N ARG A 113 14.74 -12.63 -8.36
CA ARG A 113 14.41 -11.25 -8.74
C ARG A 113 15.63 -10.39 -9.05
N ALA A 114 16.81 -10.71 -8.50
CA ALA A 114 18.05 -10.00 -8.78
C ALA A 114 18.66 -10.38 -10.14
N ALA A 115 18.23 -11.49 -10.73
CA ALA A 115 18.68 -11.97 -12.04
C ALA A 115 17.80 -11.48 -13.19
N THR A 116 16.68 -10.82 -12.87
CA THR A 116 15.82 -10.20 -13.89
C THR A 116 16.31 -8.76 -14.08
N PRO A 117 16.68 -8.36 -15.30
CA PRO A 117 17.20 -7.02 -15.58
C PRO A 117 16.20 -5.92 -15.18
#